data_AF-A0A699TI41-F1
#
_entry.id   AF-A0A699TI41-F1
#
_cell.length_a   1.000
_cell.length_b   1.000
_cell.length_c   1.000
_cell.angle_alpha   90.00
_cell.angle_beta   90.00
_cell.angle_gamma   90.00
#
_symmetry.space_group_name_H-M   'P 1'
#
loop_
_entity.id
_entity.type
_entity.pdbx_description
1 polymer ?
#
loop_
_entity_poly.entity_id
_entity_poly.type
_entity_poly.pdbx_seq_one_letter_code
_entity_poly.pdbx_strand_id
1 'polypeptide(L)'
;MSKYLSDFYFGLGVSGGAEAILHSANRLLSEYHNDGSFTMLNVDFSNAFNLVGRSALLHEVRVRLPSISLLVDFSYGQEMRLYMGDTHIWSTIRMQQGDPLGPDNIK
;
A
#
# COMPACT_ATOMS: atom_id res chain seq x y z
N MET A 1 -6.27 9.32 11.53
CA MET A 1 -5.79 8.19 10.71
C MET A 1 -5.16 7.06 11.51
N SER A 2 -4.36 7.31 12.55
CA SER A 2 -3.46 6.28 13.12
C SER A 2 -4.15 5.04 13.71
N LYS A 3 -5.36 5.14 14.28
CA LYS A 3 -5.96 4.03 15.05
C LYS A 3 -6.38 2.81 14.22
N TYR A 4 -6.56 2.93 12.90
CA TYR A 4 -7.06 1.82 12.09
C TYR A 4 -5.97 0.80 11.71
N LEU A 5 -4.73 1.26 11.56
CA LEU A 5 -3.60 0.45 11.12
C LEU A 5 -2.46 0.35 12.15
N SER A 6 -2.53 1.11 13.25
CA SER A 6 -1.41 1.31 14.20
C SER A 6 -0.77 0.03 14.71
N ASP A 7 -1.56 -1.02 14.90
CA ASP A 7 -1.09 -2.23 15.61
C ASP A 7 -0.48 -3.25 14.65
N PHE A 8 -0.70 -3.10 13.35
CA PHE A 8 -0.33 -4.08 12.32
C PHE A 8 0.53 -3.50 11.18
N TYR A 9 0.63 -2.17 11.09
CA TYR A 9 1.36 -1.49 10.02
C TYR A 9 2.71 -0.96 10.52
N PHE A 10 3.76 -1.43 9.87
CA PHE A 10 5.16 -1.05 10.15
C PHE A 10 5.85 -0.44 8.92
N GLY A 11 5.07 -0.02 7.94
CA GLY A 11 5.57 0.51 6.67
C GLY A 11 5.91 2.00 6.73
N LEU A 12 5.55 2.72 5.68
CA LEU A 12 5.88 4.13 5.44
C LEU A 12 5.50 5.04 6.61
N GLY A 13 6.45 5.89 7.02
CA GLY A 13 6.26 6.85 8.09
C GLY A 13 6.31 6.25 9.51
N VAL A 14 6.63 4.95 9.67
CA VAL A 14 6.81 4.32 10.98
C VAL A 14 8.31 4.24 11.31
N SER A 15 8.75 5.05 12.29
CA SER A 15 10.14 5.01 12.77
C SER A 15 10.47 3.63 13.33
N GLY A 16 11.55 3.02 12.83
CA GLY A 16 11.99 1.69 13.26
C GLY A 16 11.09 0.53 12.80
N GLY A 17 10.16 0.76 11.86
CA GLY A 17 9.18 -0.25 11.45
C GLY A 17 9.81 -1.51 10.85
N ALA A 18 10.80 -1.33 9.96
CA ALA A 18 11.53 -2.44 9.36
C ALA A 18 12.35 -3.22 10.41
N GLU A 19 13.00 -2.52 11.34
CA GLU A 19 13.77 -3.09 12.43
C GLU A 19 12.85 -3.88 13.37
N ALA A 20 11.66 -3.36 13.69
CA ALA A 20 10.68 -4.06 14.51
C ALA A 20 10.24 -5.38 13.87
N ILE A 21 9.98 -5.40 12.55
CA ILE A 21 9.68 -6.64 11.81
C ILE A 21 10.85 -7.61 11.88
N LEU A 22 12.07 -7.14 11.58
CA LEU A 22 13.27 -7.98 11.56
C LEU A 22 13.56 -8.62 12.93
N HIS A 23 13.54 -7.82 13.99
CA HIS A 23 13.78 -8.31 15.35
C HIS A 23 12.71 -9.32 15.80
N SER A 24 11.44 -9.07 15.46
CA SER A 24 10.33 -9.97 15.80
C SER A 24 10.44 -11.30 15.06
N ALA A 25 10.73 -11.26 13.76
CA ALA A 25 10.93 -12.46 12.95
C ALA A 25 12.14 -13.29 13.43
N ASN A 26 13.27 -12.63 13.70
CA ASN A 26 14.47 -13.31 14.22
C ASN A 26 14.21 -13.94 15.59
N ARG A 27 13.45 -13.27 16.46
CA ARG A 27 13.07 -13.82 17.76
C ARG A 27 12.23 -15.09 17.59
N LEU A 28 11.19 -15.07 16.77
CA LEU A 28 10.36 -16.24 16.52
C LEU A 28 11.17 -17.40 15.92
N LEU A 29 12.04 -17.11 14.95
CA LEU A 29 12.94 -18.12 14.39
C LEU A 29 13.86 -18.71 15.47
N SER A 30 14.41 -17.88 16.37
CA SER A 30 15.24 -18.37 17.47
C SER A 30 14.47 -19.22 18.49
N GLU A 31 13.21 -18.89 18.77
CA GLU A 31 12.38 -19.63 19.73
C GLU A 31 11.92 -20.98 19.15
N TYR A 32 11.59 -21.02 17.85
CA TYR A 32 10.96 -22.17 17.21
C TYR A 32 11.87 -22.93 16.22
N HIS A 33 13.18 -22.65 16.15
CA HIS A 33 14.09 -23.29 15.18
C HIS A 33 14.14 -24.83 15.23
N ASN A 34 13.78 -25.45 16.36
CA ASN A 34 13.74 -26.91 16.51
C ASN A 34 12.33 -27.50 16.34
N ASP A 35 11.31 -26.68 16.13
CA ASP A 35 9.93 -27.12 15.91
C ASP A 35 9.69 -27.35 14.41
N GLY A 36 9.66 -28.63 14.01
CA GLY A 36 9.40 -29.02 12.62
C GLY A 36 8.01 -28.69 12.08
N SER A 37 7.09 -28.20 12.94
CA SER A 37 5.77 -27.73 12.54
C SER A 37 5.70 -26.21 12.35
N PHE A 38 6.71 -25.46 12.79
CA PHE A 38 6.76 -24.01 12.63
C PHE A 38 6.99 -23.63 11.16
N THR A 39 6.16 -22.73 10.63
CA THR A 39 6.30 -22.20 9.28
C THR A 39 6.01 -20.71 9.27
N MET A 40 6.83 -19.95 8.55
CA MET A 40 6.62 -18.53 8.29
C MET A 40 6.25 -18.35 6.82
N LEU A 41 5.12 -17.71 6.55
CA LEU A 41 4.68 -17.40 5.18
C LEU A 41 5.07 -15.98 4.83
N ASN A 42 5.83 -15.82 3.75
CA ASN A 42 6.07 -14.51 3.14
C ASN A 42 5.11 -14.31 1.96
N VAL A 43 4.38 -13.20 1.97
CA VAL A 43 3.40 -12.84 0.93
C VAL A 43 3.82 -11.51 0.34
N ASP A 44 3.92 -11.46 -0.98
CA ASP A 44 4.19 -10.24 -1.72
C ASP A 44 3.19 -10.09 -2.88
N PHE A 45 2.91 -8.84 -3.25
CA PHE A 45 1.98 -8.51 -4.32
C PHE A 45 2.75 -8.26 -5.62
N SER A 46 2.44 -9.04 -6.65
CA SER A 46 2.96 -8.76 -7.99
C SER A 46 2.49 -7.38 -8.46
N ASN A 47 3.44 -6.48 -8.71
CA ASN A 47 3.17 -5.17 -9.28
C ASN A 47 2.06 -4.36 -8.55
N ALA A 48 2.15 -4.33 -7.21
CA ALA A 48 1.11 -3.82 -6.32
C ALA A 48 0.54 -2.45 -6.76
N PHE A 49 1.38 -1.47 -7.03
CA PHE A 49 0.93 -0.12 -7.38
C PHE A 49 0.18 -0.02 -8.71
N ASN A 50 0.48 -0.92 -9.65
CA ASN A 50 -0.16 -0.92 -10.96
C ASN A 50 -1.41 -1.79 -11.03
N LEU A 51 -1.54 -2.79 -10.14
CA LEU A 51 -2.65 -3.74 -10.16
C LEU A 51 -3.73 -3.46 -9.10
N VAL A 52 -3.52 -2.50 -8.19
CA VAL A 52 -4.57 -2.08 -7.25
C VAL A 52 -5.78 -1.55 -8.02
N GLY A 53 -6.94 -2.17 -7.75
CA GLY A 53 -8.21 -1.80 -8.34
C GLY A 53 -8.68 -0.44 -7.82
N ARG A 54 -8.89 0.50 -8.74
CA ARG A 54 -9.33 1.88 -8.46
C ARG A 54 -10.69 1.91 -7.74
N SER A 55 -11.63 1.06 -8.13
CA SER A 55 -12.94 0.98 -7.46
C SER A 55 -12.84 0.56 -6.00
N ALA A 56 -11.94 -0.38 -5.68
CA ALA A 56 -11.72 -0.82 -4.30
C ALA A 56 -11.08 0.29 -3.46
N LEU A 57 -10.09 0.99 -4.02
CA LEU A 57 -9.48 2.16 -3.40
C LEU A 57 -10.53 3.25 -3.10
N LEU A 58 -11.30 3.66 -4.11
CA LEU A 58 -12.32 4.71 -3.95
C LEU A 58 -13.38 4.32 -2.91
N HIS A 59 -13.78 3.05 -2.89
CA HIS A 59 -14.71 2.52 -1.90
C HIS A 59 -14.15 2.64 -0.48
N GLU A 60 -12.93 2.15 -0.25
CA GLU A 60 -12.29 2.20 1.07
C GLU A 60 -12.09 3.64 1.54
N VAL A 61 -11.67 4.56 0.68
CA VAL A 61 -11.52 5.98 1.05
C VAL A 61 -12.87 6.59 1.44
N ARG A 62 -13.93 6.35 0.66
CA ARG A 62 -15.27 6.88 0.99
C ARG A 62 -15.79 6.37 2.34
N VAL A 63 -15.51 5.11 2.67
CA VAL A 63 -15.95 4.47 3.93
C VAL A 63 -15.08 4.88 5.11
N ARG A 64 -13.76 4.83 4.96
CA ARG A 64 -12.78 4.97 6.07
C ARG A 64 -12.30 6.41 6.26
N LEU A 65 -12.22 7.18 5.18
CA LEU A 65 -11.62 8.52 5.12
C LEU A 65 -12.53 9.53 4.39
N PRO A 66 -13.80 9.69 4.82
CA PRO A 66 -14.79 10.48 4.06
C PRO A 66 -14.37 11.94 3.88
N SER A 67 -13.55 12.50 4.77
CA SER A 67 -13.07 13.88 4.71
C SER A 67 -12.21 14.21 3.48
N ILE A 68 -11.53 13.21 2.90
CA ILE A 68 -10.71 13.39 1.69
C ILE A 68 -11.35 12.77 0.45
N SER A 69 -12.52 12.15 0.59
CA SER A 69 -13.17 11.38 -0.48
C SER A 69 -13.39 12.20 -1.75
N LEU A 70 -13.79 13.47 -1.64
CA LEU A 70 -13.96 14.37 -2.78
C LEU A 70 -12.66 14.61 -3.55
N LEU A 71 -11.53 14.80 -2.85
CA LEU A 71 -10.23 15.01 -3.49
C LEU A 71 -9.76 13.73 -4.20
N VAL A 72 -9.97 12.58 -3.57
CA VAL A 72 -9.61 11.27 -4.13
C VAL A 72 -10.52 10.92 -5.31
N ASP A 73 -11.82 11.22 -5.24
CA ASP A 73 -12.77 11.03 -6.33
C ASP A 73 -12.45 11.96 -7.51
N PHE A 74 -12.04 13.20 -7.26
CA PHE A 74 -11.56 14.09 -8.31
C PHE A 74 -10.29 13.55 -8.98
N SER A 75 -9.35 13.04 -8.18
CA SER A 75 -8.04 12.60 -8.67
C SER A 75 -8.09 11.24 -9.37
N TYR A 76 -8.93 10.31 -8.89
CA TYR A 76 -8.95 8.92 -9.36
C TYR A 76 -10.34 8.42 -9.74
N GLY A 77 -11.37 9.27 -9.76
CA GLY A 77 -12.73 8.84 -10.08
C GLY A 77 -12.95 8.49 -11.54
N GLN A 78 -12.05 8.87 -12.44
CA GLN A 78 -12.16 8.70 -13.89
C GLN A 78 -10.88 8.08 -14.47
N GLU A 79 -10.98 7.57 -15.70
CA GLU A 79 -9.82 7.10 -16.45
C GLU A 79 -8.90 8.27 -16.81
N MET A 80 -7.60 8.11 -16.55
CA MET A 80 -6.61 9.14 -16.85
C MET A 80 -5.87 8.81 -18.14
N ARG A 81 -5.53 9.83 -18.92
CA ARG A 81 -4.67 9.68 -20.10
C ARG A 81 -3.20 9.65 -19.67
N LEU A 82 -2.51 8.57 -20.01
CA LEU A 82 -1.06 8.48 -19.90
C LEU A 82 -0.45 8.90 -21.24
N TYR A 83 0.21 10.06 -21.26
CA TYR A 83 0.84 10.61 -22.46
C TYR A 83 2.23 10.01 -22.67
N MET A 84 2.52 9.61 -23.90
CA MET A 84 3.81 9.08 -24.34
C MET A 84 4.17 9.76 -25.67
N GLY A 85 4.95 10.84 -25.57
CA GLY A 85 5.21 11.74 -26.70
C GLY A 85 3.89 12.32 -27.22
N ASP A 86 3.64 12.14 -28.53
CA ASP A 86 2.41 12.62 -29.20
C ASP A 86 1.24 11.64 -29.10
N THR A 87 1.42 10.50 -28.44
CA THR A 87 0.37 9.48 -28.27
C THR A 87 -0.10 9.39 -26.82
N HIS A 88 -1.25 8.76 -26.60
CA HIS A 88 -1.71 8.46 -25.25
C HIS A 88 -2.38 7.09 -25.17
N ILE A 89 -2.34 6.51 -23.96
CA ILE A 89 -3.14 5.34 -23.60
C ILE A 89 -4.03 5.67 -22.40
N TRP A 90 -5.13 4.94 -22.26
CA TRP A 90 -6.01 5.07 -21.11
C TRP A 90 -5.49 4.26 -19.93
N SER A 91 -5.32 4.93 -18.78
CA SER A 91 -4.99 4.32 -17.50
C SER A 91 -6.29 3.98 -16.76
N THR A 92 -6.73 2.73 -16.92
CA THR A 92 -7.97 2.19 -16.35
C THR A 92 -7.78 1.59 -14.95
N ILE A 93 -6.55 1.19 -14.66
CA ILE A 93 -6.02 0.73 -13.36
C ILE A 93 -4.82 1.63 -13.05
N ARG A 94 -4.59 2.00 -11.78
CA ARG A 94 -3.35 2.62 -11.20
C ARG A 94 -3.60 3.83 -10.29
N MET A 95 -2.72 3.96 -9.31
CA MET A 95 -2.19 5.24 -8.81
C MET A 95 -0.83 5.53 -9.49
N GLN A 96 -0.51 6.80 -9.72
CA GLN A 96 0.78 7.17 -10.30
C GLN A 96 1.89 7.05 -9.23
N GLN A 97 3.02 6.45 -9.55
CA GLN A 97 4.16 6.43 -8.63
C GLN A 97 4.75 7.85 -8.53
N GLY A 98 5.00 8.32 -7.31
CA GLY A 98 5.34 9.73 -7.05
C GLY A 98 4.11 10.66 -6.96
N ASP A 99 2.90 10.10 -6.87
CA ASP A 99 1.67 10.84 -6.58
C ASP A 99 1.62 11.28 -5.12
N PRO A 100 1.34 12.57 -4.80
CA PRO A 100 1.25 13.07 -3.42
C PRO A 100 0.22 12.36 -2.55
N LEU A 101 -0.80 11.76 -3.15
CA LEU A 101 -1.81 10.95 -2.47
C LEU A 101 -1.46 9.46 -2.45
N GLY A 102 -0.42 9.08 -3.19
CA GLY A 102 0.15 7.73 -3.20
C GLY A 102 1.10 7.50 -2.03
N PRO A 103 1.28 6.24 -1.62
CA PRO A 103 2.16 5.87 -0.51
C PRO A 103 3.65 6.20 -0.75
N ASP A 104 4.08 6.28 -2.02
CA ASP A 104 5.50 6.34 -2.38
C ASP A 104 6.15 7.74 -2.26
N ASN A 105 5.48 8.71 -1.63
CA ASN A 105 5.88 10.12 -1.66
C ASN A 105 6.45 10.71 -0.36
N ILE A 106 6.89 9.85 0.56
CA ILE A 106 7.59 10.29 1.77
C ILE A 106 9.08 9.97 1.59
N LYS A 107 9.89 11.01 1.38
CA LYS A 107 11.35 10.97 1.53
C LYS A 107 11.72 11.10 3.01
#